data_AF-A0A0Q4THA4-F1
#
_entry.id   AF-A0A0Q4THA4-F1
#
_cell.length_a   1.000
_cell.length_b   1.000
_cell.length_c   1.000
_cell.angle_alpha   90.00
_cell.angle_beta   90.00
_cell.angle_gamma   90.00
#
_symmetry.space_group_name_H-M   'P 1'
#
loop_
_entity.id
_entity.type
_entity.pdbx_description
1 polymer ?
#
loop_
_entity_poly.entity_id
_entity_poly.type
_entity_poly.pdbx_seq_one_letter_code
_entity_poly.pdbx_strand_id
1 'polypeptide(L)'
;MSTDDDPGVGSVEGIRQLAKTRRTEVDDLEVAAYRLAEAASWGAECWRGQSGEQFVASMTDVSTEVTAVARGLEHHAAALEAYAVDVSLIQGSQQTLEARRAMAEQNILSTGVALKTIMREAQGAARDDLIGIVVESEYRSGERSTLQRRIDDEQRELEVVAGLWTDLVEERAAADRRCIAALQSPEAMGALPQVTGEALAAGSSEELLALLAGLSATELTMLLEQHPELVDKAFLADPERVRAWWDELGQQGARNPDGLTAMQVALVRGAPAIIGALDGLPPSVRVAANVFNAKRRMAEIDEMVGPIKRRGLEGDDELLAALARERAYLTDAVAEPPHVQLYLFDPSKSRIIEMIGEWNDKTRTVLTYVPGTLTNMDSFYRDPESVQQMARWLHDSDASKTTVAFVFKDGFFPGGAEGSKNPAEFVGAFAEANDPEFARKSSKTLYDFQRGLAVDPVSLKPGHREIAIGHSWGLANITSAEVRGATYDKVISLAGAGMPPEWQARPGTTYTDYSYWDFLQAAQRTGGVWEGRNPNRSDEFDSKGYYLGPDDIRFGDMANLTPLTKLDDNHSLVAESSEANAAVRDALTKEVHPHVR
;
A
#
# COMPACT_ATOMS: atom_id res chain seq x y z
N MET A 1 -4.34 45.86 -2.74
CA MET A 1 -3.10 46.62 -2.46
C MET A 1 -2.00 45.60 -2.34
N SER A 2 -0.93 45.74 -3.12
CA SER A 2 0.26 44.87 -3.00
C SER A 2 0.99 45.21 -1.70
N THR A 3 1.67 44.25 -1.10
CA THR A 3 2.62 44.47 0.01
C THR A 3 3.76 45.42 -0.37
N ASP A 4 3.98 45.63 -1.68
CA ASP A 4 4.97 46.56 -2.20
C ASP A 4 4.62 48.04 -1.92
N ASP A 5 3.32 48.36 -1.84
CA ASP A 5 2.84 49.73 -1.62
C ASP A 5 2.53 50.03 -0.14
N ASP A 6 2.29 48.99 0.67
CA ASP A 6 1.89 49.08 2.08
C ASP A 6 2.45 47.87 2.87
N PRO A 7 3.70 47.93 3.36
CA PRO A 7 4.36 46.78 3.99
C PRO A 7 3.69 46.34 5.31
N GLY A 8 3.00 47.25 5.99
CA GLY A 8 2.24 47.00 7.21
C GLY A 8 0.82 46.49 7.00
N VAL A 9 0.38 46.25 5.76
CA VAL A 9 -0.96 45.74 5.47
C VAL A 9 -1.25 44.41 6.19
N GLY A 10 -2.39 44.31 6.86
CA GLY A 10 -2.83 43.10 7.56
C GLY A 10 -3.32 43.35 8.99
N SER A 11 -4.13 42.41 9.50
CA SER A 11 -4.67 42.48 10.86
C SER A 11 -3.85 41.62 11.81
N VAL A 12 -2.99 42.25 12.62
CA VAL A 12 -2.23 41.57 13.69
C VAL A 12 -3.17 40.85 14.65
N GLU A 13 -4.29 41.49 15.01
CA GLU A 13 -5.30 40.88 15.90
C GLU A 13 -5.97 39.67 15.25
N GLY A 14 -6.27 39.75 13.95
CA GLY A 14 -6.84 38.62 13.20
C GLY A 14 -5.89 37.42 13.15
N ILE A 15 -4.59 37.66 12.93
CA ILE A 15 -3.56 36.60 12.91
C ILE A 15 -3.43 35.98 14.32
N ARG A 16 -3.37 36.80 15.37
CA ARG A 16 -3.33 36.33 16.76
C ARG A 16 -4.56 35.53 17.14
N GLN A 17 -5.74 35.96 16.70
CA GLN A 17 -6.98 35.24 16.96
C GLN A 17 -6.98 33.87 16.26
N LEU A 18 -6.46 33.77 15.04
CA LEU A 18 -6.30 32.48 14.36
C LEU A 18 -5.31 31.56 15.09
N ALA A 19 -4.16 32.09 15.52
CA ALA A 19 -3.20 31.34 16.31
C ALA A 19 -3.80 30.82 17.63
N LYS A 20 -4.61 31.65 18.31
CA LYS A 20 -5.34 31.28 19.52
C LYS A 20 -6.35 30.16 19.25
N THR A 21 -7.11 30.22 18.16
CA THR A 21 -8.02 29.14 17.77
C THR A 21 -7.26 27.83 17.58
N ARG A 22 -6.10 27.86 16.92
CA ARG A 22 -5.24 26.67 16.75
C ARG A 22 -4.77 26.11 18.09
N ARG A 23 -4.35 26.96 19.05
CA ARG A 23 -4.01 26.51 20.41
C ARG A 23 -5.19 25.87 21.15
N THR A 24 -6.40 26.43 21.05
CA THR A 24 -7.59 25.82 21.66
C THR A 24 -7.86 24.43 21.07
N GLU A 25 -7.71 24.27 19.75
CA GLU A 25 -7.84 22.96 19.12
C GLU A 25 -6.76 21.98 19.58
N VAL A 26 -5.52 22.44 19.80
CA VAL A 26 -4.45 21.62 20.41
C VAL A 26 -4.85 21.15 21.80
N ASP A 27 -5.30 22.05 22.68
CA ASP A 27 -5.73 21.71 24.03
C ASP A 27 -6.84 20.64 24.02
N ASP A 28 -7.81 20.77 23.11
CA ASP A 28 -8.90 19.80 22.94
C ASP A 28 -8.40 18.42 22.49
N LEU A 29 -7.45 18.39 21.55
CA LEU A 29 -6.83 17.14 21.05
C LEU A 29 -5.93 16.48 22.10
N GLU A 30 -5.18 17.25 22.89
CA GLU A 30 -4.37 16.71 23.99
C GLU A 30 -5.25 16.07 25.07
N VAL A 31 -6.39 16.69 25.39
CA VAL A 31 -7.39 16.09 26.30
C VAL A 31 -7.96 14.80 25.71
N ALA A 32 -8.24 14.77 24.40
CA ALA A 32 -8.71 13.55 23.73
C ALA A 32 -7.64 12.44 23.76
N ALA A 33 -6.39 12.75 23.44
CA ALA A 33 -5.27 11.81 23.48
C ALA A 33 -5.05 11.24 24.89
N TYR A 34 -5.14 12.09 25.92
CA TYR A 34 -5.08 11.68 27.32
C TYR A 34 -6.20 10.69 27.67
N ARG A 35 -7.45 10.97 27.28
CA ARG A 35 -8.59 10.07 27.54
C ARG A 35 -8.46 8.73 26.82
N LEU A 36 -7.93 8.73 25.60
CA LEU A 36 -7.64 7.51 24.86
C LEU A 36 -6.56 6.68 25.56
N ALA A 37 -5.49 7.32 26.05
CA ALA A 37 -4.44 6.66 26.82
C ALA A 37 -4.96 6.11 28.16
N GLU A 38 -5.82 6.85 28.85
CA GLU A 38 -6.48 6.39 30.09
C GLU A 38 -7.37 5.16 29.82
N ALA A 39 -8.15 5.18 28.74
CA ALA A 39 -8.96 4.05 28.33
C ALA A 39 -8.10 2.83 27.97
N ALA A 40 -6.98 3.03 27.28
CA ALA A 40 -6.02 1.96 26.98
C ALA A 40 -5.40 1.38 28.26
N SER A 41 -4.99 2.23 29.22
CA SER A 41 -4.48 1.79 30.52
C SER A 41 -5.52 0.98 31.30
N TRP A 42 -6.75 1.47 31.36
CA TRP A 42 -7.86 0.75 32.00
C TRP A 42 -8.12 -0.60 31.32
N GLY A 43 -8.10 -0.63 29.97
CA GLY A 43 -8.26 -1.86 29.20
C GLY A 43 -7.18 -2.88 29.53
N ALA A 44 -5.92 -2.46 29.61
CA ALA A 44 -4.79 -3.31 29.94
C ALA A 44 -4.88 -3.90 31.36
N GLU A 45 -5.40 -3.13 32.33
CA GLU A 45 -5.55 -3.57 33.72
C GLU A 45 -6.77 -4.47 33.95
N CYS A 46 -7.92 -4.06 33.39
CA CYS A 46 -9.23 -4.60 33.74
C CYS A 46 -9.77 -5.61 32.75
N TRP A 47 -9.36 -5.54 31.48
CA TRP A 47 -9.91 -6.37 30.40
C TRP A 47 -8.85 -7.35 29.89
N ARG A 48 -8.83 -8.53 30.50
CA ARG A 48 -7.92 -9.61 30.10
C ARG A 48 -8.49 -10.43 28.94
N GLY A 49 -7.60 -10.89 28.06
CA GLY A 49 -7.92 -11.68 26.87
C GLY A 49 -7.71 -10.88 25.58
N GLN A 50 -7.71 -11.58 24.44
CA GLN A 50 -7.36 -11.01 23.13
C GLN A 50 -8.24 -9.81 22.73
N SER A 51 -9.53 -9.84 23.06
CA SER A 51 -10.41 -8.69 22.81
C SER A 51 -10.01 -7.42 23.58
N GLY A 52 -9.48 -7.57 24.79
CA GLY A 52 -8.91 -6.47 25.56
C GLY A 52 -7.59 -5.99 24.97
N GLU A 53 -6.70 -6.91 24.58
CA GLU A 53 -5.43 -6.59 23.92
C GLU A 53 -5.65 -5.78 22.63
N GLN A 54 -6.61 -6.20 21.80
CA GLN A 54 -6.95 -5.51 20.55
C GLN A 54 -7.58 -4.13 20.79
N PHE A 55 -8.42 -4.00 21.82
CA PHE A 55 -8.94 -2.70 22.24
C PHE A 55 -7.81 -1.74 22.66
N VAL A 56 -6.88 -2.21 23.50
CA VAL A 56 -5.73 -1.41 23.95
C VAL A 56 -4.85 -0.98 22.78
N ALA A 57 -4.54 -1.89 21.85
CA ALA A 57 -3.79 -1.57 20.65
C ALA A 57 -4.50 -0.48 19.82
N SER A 58 -5.79 -0.67 19.54
CA SER A 58 -6.59 0.29 18.77
C SER A 58 -6.62 1.69 19.40
N MET A 59 -6.81 1.78 20.73
CA MET A 59 -6.81 3.06 21.43
C MET A 59 -5.43 3.74 21.43
N THR A 60 -4.36 2.96 21.53
CA THR A 60 -2.98 3.47 21.48
C THR A 60 -2.66 4.05 20.11
N ASP A 61 -3.11 3.40 19.04
CA ASP A 61 -2.89 3.87 17.68
C ASP A 61 -3.65 5.17 17.40
N VAL A 62 -4.94 5.23 17.76
CA VAL A 62 -5.73 6.46 17.61
C VAL A 62 -5.14 7.60 18.45
N SER A 63 -4.68 7.32 19.68
CA SER A 63 -4.01 8.32 20.51
C SER A 63 -2.74 8.88 19.85
N THR A 64 -1.99 8.02 19.15
CA THR A 64 -0.78 8.42 18.42
C THR A 64 -1.11 9.35 17.24
N GLU A 65 -2.12 9.01 16.44
CA GLU A 65 -2.58 9.86 15.32
C GLU A 65 -3.12 11.21 15.82
N VAL A 66 -3.93 11.22 16.88
CA VAL A 66 -4.45 12.45 17.49
C VAL A 66 -3.30 13.35 18.00
N THR A 67 -2.28 12.75 18.60
CA THR A 67 -1.08 13.47 19.06
C THR A 67 -0.30 14.07 17.89
N ALA A 68 -0.21 13.37 16.76
CA ALA A 68 0.45 13.89 15.57
C ALA A 68 -0.29 15.12 15.00
N VAL A 69 -1.63 15.07 14.93
CA VAL A 69 -2.45 16.22 14.51
C VAL A 69 -2.28 17.41 15.48
N ALA A 70 -2.28 17.15 16.78
CA ALA A 70 -2.07 18.19 17.79
C ALA A 70 -0.72 18.91 17.60
N ARG A 71 0.37 18.17 17.34
CA ARG A 71 1.68 18.75 17.05
C ARG A 71 1.68 19.64 15.80
N GLY A 72 0.99 19.21 14.74
CA GLY A 72 0.87 20.01 13.51
C GLY A 72 0.14 21.34 13.76
N LEU A 73 -0.95 21.31 14.53
CA LEU A 73 -1.68 22.52 14.92
C LEU A 73 -0.88 23.43 15.86
N GLU A 74 -0.04 22.86 16.72
CA GLU A 74 0.87 23.62 17.58
C GLU A 74 1.90 24.39 16.74
N HIS A 75 2.47 23.76 15.70
CA HIS A 75 3.33 24.43 14.75
C HIS A 75 2.62 25.52 13.95
N HIS A 76 1.37 25.29 13.54
CA HIS A 76 0.55 26.36 12.94
C HIS A 76 0.39 27.56 13.88
N ALA A 77 0.05 27.31 15.14
CA ALA A 77 -0.11 28.38 16.13
C ALA A 77 1.19 29.17 16.32
N ALA A 78 2.33 28.49 16.48
CA ALA A 78 3.62 29.12 16.67
C ALA A 78 4.06 29.95 15.45
N ALA A 79 3.84 29.44 14.23
CA ALA A 79 4.14 30.16 12.99
C ALA A 79 3.32 31.45 12.87
N LEU A 80 2.02 31.38 13.17
CA LEU A 80 1.12 32.52 13.12
C LEU A 80 1.45 33.56 14.21
N GLU A 81 1.85 33.14 15.40
CA GLU A 81 2.29 34.04 16.48
C GLU A 81 3.56 34.80 16.10
N ALA A 82 4.58 34.09 15.59
CA ALA A 82 5.81 34.71 15.11
C ALA A 82 5.51 35.71 13.99
N TYR A 83 4.66 35.35 13.04
CA TYR A 83 4.26 36.22 11.96
C TYR A 83 3.48 37.47 12.44
N ALA A 84 2.60 37.33 13.43
CA ALA A 84 1.91 38.46 14.04
C ALA A 84 2.87 39.44 14.73
N VAL A 85 3.95 38.93 15.34
CA VAL A 85 5.02 39.76 15.92
C VAL A 85 5.75 40.51 14.82
N ASP A 86 6.18 39.82 13.76
CA ASP A 86 6.87 40.44 12.62
C ASP A 86 6.01 41.56 11.98
N VAL A 87 4.74 41.29 11.67
CA VAL A 87 3.82 42.28 11.10
C VAL A 87 3.61 43.47 12.05
N SER A 88 3.53 43.23 13.36
CA SER A 88 3.39 44.32 14.35
C SER A 88 4.62 45.22 14.40
N LEU A 89 5.83 44.65 14.27
CA LEU A 89 7.07 45.43 14.22
C LEU A 89 7.13 46.26 12.93
N ILE A 90 6.76 45.64 11.79
CA ILE A 90 6.71 46.31 10.49
C ILE A 90 5.72 47.49 10.51
N GLN A 91 4.52 47.31 11.09
CA GLN A 91 3.54 48.40 11.26
C GLN A 91 4.09 49.56 12.09
N GLY A 92 4.83 49.26 13.16
CA GLY A 92 5.48 50.29 13.98
C GLY A 92 6.58 51.05 13.23
N SER A 93 7.42 50.33 12.48
CA SER A 93 8.44 50.93 11.62
C SER A 93 7.83 51.80 10.53
N GLN A 94 6.77 51.32 9.87
CA GLN A 94 6.04 52.08 8.85
C GLN A 94 5.52 53.40 9.39
N GLN A 95 4.80 53.40 10.52
CA GLN A 95 4.27 54.62 11.14
C GLN A 95 5.39 55.63 11.45
N THR A 96 6.56 55.14 11.89
CA THR A 96 7.73 55.98 12.17
C THR A 96 8.28 56.61 10.89
N LEU A 97 8.40 55.84 9.81
CA LEU A 97 8.86 56.34 8.51
C LEU A 97 7.88 57.32 7.87
N GLU A 98 6.58 57.06 7.95
CA GLU A 98 5.52 57.97 7.49
C GLU A 98 5.56 59.30 8.24
N ALA A 99 5.76 59.28 9.57
CA ALA A 99 5.91 60.48 10.37
C ALA A 99 7.17 61.28 9.98
N ARG A 100 8.31 60.62 9.79
CA ARG A 100 9.57 61.26 9.34
C ARG A 100 9.40 61.91 7.97
N ARG A 101 8.78 61.20 7.02
CA ARG A 101 8.47 61.72 5.69
C ARG A 101 7.59 62.97 5.76
N ALA A 102 6.48 62.90 6.50
CA ALA A 102 5.56 64.02 6.64
C ALA A 102 6.23 65.24 7.28
N MET A 103 7.09 65.04 8.30
CA MET A 103 7.86 66.11 8.92
C MET A 103 8.85 66.77 7.94
N ALA A 104 9.61 65.98 7.19
CA ALA A 104 10.56 66.49 6.20
C ALA A 104 9.85 67.25 5.07
N GLU A 105 8.74 66.71 4.54
CA GLU A 105 7.91 67.38 3.53
C GLU A 105 7.35 68.72 4.06
N GLN A 106 6.87 68.76 5.30
CA GLN A 106 6.39 70.00 5.94
C GLN A 106 7.52 71.01 6.17
N ASN A 107 8.71 70.56 6.55
CA ASN A 107 9.88 71.42 6.75
C ASN A 107 10.36 72.01 5.43
N ILE A 108 10.38 71.23 4.34
CA ILE A 108 10.69 71.72 2.98
C ILE A 108 9.66 72.78 2.55
N LEU A 109 8.37 72.51 2.74
CA LEU A 109 7.29 73.45 2.40
C LEU A 109 7.42 74.77 3.16
N SER A 110 7.53 74.72 4.49
CA SER A 110 7.62 75.91 5.34
C SER A 110 8.91 76.71 5.10
N THR A 111 10.05 76.03 4.97
CA THR A 111 11.34 76.67 4.67
C THR A 111 11.34 77.26 3.26
N GLY A 112 10.74 76.57 2.29
CA GLY A 112 10.59 77.05 0.91
C GLY A 112 9.70 78.29 0.81
N VAL A 113 8.63 78.39 1.62
CA VAL A 113 7.82 79.61 1.71
C VAL A 113 8.64 80.78 2.27
N ALA A 114 9.40 80.56 3.37
CA ALA A 114 10.26 81.59 3.94
C ALA A 114 11.32 82.08 2.94
N LEU A 115 11.95 81.15 2.21
CA LEU A 115 12.93 81.47 1.18
C LEU A 115 12.31 82.29 0.04
N LYS A 116 11.12 81.90 -0.45
CA LYS A 116 10.38 82.65 -1.47
C LYS A 116 10.00 84.06 -1.00
N THR A 117 9.65 84.24 0.26
CA THR A 117 9.36 85.56 0.84
C THR A 117 10.60 86.45 0.81
N ILE A 118 11.76 85.95 1.26
CA ILE A 118 13.02 86.70 1.21
C ILE A 118 13.42 87.04 -0.24
N MET A 119 13.19 86.14 -1.19
CA MET A 119 13.45 86.41 -2.60
C MET A 119 12.53 87.53 -3.15
N ARG A 120 11.25 87.56 -2.78
CA ARG A 120 10.35 88.66 -3.16
C ARG A 120 10.74 89.99 -2.51
N GLU A 121 11.16 89.96 -1.25
CA GLU A 121 11.69 91.16 -0.57
C GLU A 121 12.92 91.69 -1.28
N ALA A 122 13.86 90.81 -1.68
CA ALA A 122 15.05 91.19 -2.43
C ALA A 122 14.69 91.86 -3.77
N GLN A 123 13.73 91.29 -4.51
CA GLN A 123 13.23 91.86 -5.76
C GLN A 123 12.55 93.22 -5.56
N GLY A 124 11.74 93.37 -4.50
CA GLY A 124 11.12 94.64 -4.15
C GLY A 124 12.15 95.70 -3.79
N ALA A 125 13.09 95.37 -2.91
CA ALA A 125 14.17 96.26 -2.47
C ALA A 125 15.08 96.71 -3.63
N ALA A 126 15.43 95.80 -4.54
CA ALA A 126 16.22 96.13 -5.73
C ALA A 126 15.44 96.99 -6.75
N ARG A 127 14.12 96.79 -6.85
CA ARG A 127 13.24 97.60 -7.71
C ARG A 127 13.06 99.03 -7.21
N ASP A 128 12.98 99.21 -5.89
CA ASP A 128 12.76 100.51 -5.26
C ASP A 128 14.06 101.32 -5.06
N ASP A 129 15.23 100.71 -5.28
CA ASP A 129 16.53 101.36 -5.17
C ASP A 129 16.96 102.06 -6.48
N LEU A 130 16.62 103.34 -6.59
CA LEU A 130 16.95 104.21 -7.73
C LEU A 130 18.45 104.54 -7.88
N ILE A 131 19.29 104.22 -6.89
CA ILE A 131 20.72 104.57 -6.86
C ILE A 131 21.64 103.34 -7.02
N GLY A 132 21.08 102.14 -7.04
CA GLY A 132 21.78 100.89 -7.38
C GLY A 132 22.74 100.36 -6.31
N ILE A 133 22.44 100.58 -5.03
CA ILE A 133 23.22 100.14 -3.87
C ILE A 133 22.84 98.70 -3.45
N VAL A 134 21.56 98.32 -3.57
CA VAL A 134 21.03 97.00 -3.24
C VAL A 134 21.29 96.04 -4.39
N VAL A 135 22.19 95.09 -4.16
CA VAL A 135 22.40 93.96 -5.06
C VAL A 135 21.49 92.81 -4.62
N GLU A 136 20.51 92.44 -5.45
CA GLU A 136 19.53 91.37 -5.16
C GLU A 136 20.21 90.05 -4.75
N SER A 137 21.35 89.72 -5.38
CA SER A 137 22.12 88.52 -5.07
C SER A 137 22.85 88.58 -3.72
N GLU A 138 23.02 89.74 -3.11
CA GLU A 138 23.66 89.91 -1.79
C GLU A 138 22.63 90.16 -0.68
N TYR A 139 21.41 90.58 -1.01
CA TYR A 139 20.32 90.81 -0.06
C TYR A 139 20.06 89.57 0.80
N ARG A 140 20.33 89.68 2.12
CA ARG A 140 20.20 88.60 3.12
C ARG A 140 20.79 87.25 2.65
N SER A 141 21.91 87.28 1.93
CA SER A 141 22.51 86.10 1.28
C SER A 141 22.86 84.96 2.26
N GLY A 142 23.29 85.30 3.49
CA GLY A 142 23.55 84.32 4.55
C GLY A 142 22.30 83.60 5.05
N GLU A 143 21.17 84.31 5.15
CA GLU A 143 19.89 83.70 5.53
C GLU A 143 19.35 82.81 4.42
N ARG A 144 19.41 83.26 3.16
CA ARG A 144 19.04 82.44 1.99
C ARG A 144 19.86 81.16 1.90
N SER A 145 21.18 81.25 2.08
CA SER A 145 22.08 80.09 2.08
C SER A 145 21.79 79.12 3.23
N THR A 146 21.31 79.62 4.36
CA THR A 146 20.93 78.78 5.50
C THR A 146 19.60 78.07 5.27
N LEU A 147 18.61 78.77 4.71
CA LEU A 147 17.33 78.17 4.34
C LEU A 147 17.50 77.13 3.21
N GLN A 148 18.35 77.40 2.22
CA GLN A 148 18.64 76.45 1.15
C GLN A 148 19.30 75.18 1.69
N ARG A 149 20.34 75.31 2.53
CA ARG A 149 20.97 74.13 3.18
C ARG A 149 19.96 73.30 3.96
N ARG A 150 19.03 73.96 4.66
CA ARG A 150 17.96 73.25 5.38
C ARG A 150 17.04 72.48 4.43
N ILE A 151 16.67 73.05 3.28
CA ILE A 151 15.90 72.33 2.25
C ILE A 151 16.70 71.12 1.76
N ASP A 152 17.99 71.29 1.47
CA ASP A 152 18.86 70.21 0.96
C ASP A 152 19.09 69.10 2.01
N ASP A 153 19.12 69.45 3.31
CA ASP A 153 19.21 68.49 4.41
C ASP A 153 17.91 67.66 4.54
N GLU A 154 16.74 68.31 4.45
CA GLU A 154 15.45 67.63 4.51
C GLU A 154 15.18 66.78 3.25
N GLN A 155 15.68 67.19 2.09
CA GLN A 155 15.65 66.37 0.87
C GLN A 155 16.48 65.09 1.03
N ARG A 156 17.66 65.18 1.65
CA ARG A 156 18.47 64.00 1.99
C ARG A 156 17.77 63.09 2.99
N GLU A 157 17.05 63.65 3.96
CA GLU A 157 16.22 62.85 4.88
C GLU A 157 15.12 62.07 4.14
N LEU A 158 14.47 62.67 3.12
CA LEU A 158 13.50 61.96 2.29
C LEU A 158 14.13 60.80 1.50
N GLU A 159 15.35 60.97 0.98
CA GLU A 159 16.10 59.88 0.32
C GLU A 159 16.42 58.74 1.31
N VAL A 160 16.81 59.08 2.54
CA VAL A 160 17.06 58.09 3.61
C VAL A 160 15.77 57.34 3.96
N VAL A 161 14.65 58.05 4.12
CA VAL A 161 13.35 57.41 4.41
C VAL A 161 12.91 56.50 3.26
N ALA A 162 13.14 56.90 2.01
CA ALA A 162 12.84 56.05 0.85
C ALA A 162 13.66 54.76 0.84
N GLY A 163 14.96 54.82 1.17
CA GLY A 163 15.79 53.62 1.32
C GLY A 163 15.30 52.68 2.43
N LEU A 164 15.01 53.23 3.61
CA LEU A 164 14.45 52.45 4.73
C LEU A 164 13.08 51.86 4.41
N TRP A 165 12.28 52.51 3.57
CA TRP A 165 11.01 51.96 3.10
C TRP A 165 11.22 50.73 2.21
N THR A 166 12.21 50.75 1.31
CA THR A 166 12.57 49.57 0.51
C THR A 166 13.00 48.41 1.40
N ASP A 167 13.87 48.66 2.39
CA ASP A 167 14.28 47.63 3.35
C ASP A 167 13.08 47.03 4.10
N LEU A 168 12.09 47.87 4.48
CA LEU A 168 10.88 47.43 5.16
C LEU A 168 9.98 46.54 4.29
N VAL A 169 9.89 46.83 2.98
CA VAL A 169 9.17 45.96 2.02
C VAL A 169 9.87 44.61 1.89
N GLU A 170 11.20 44.58 1.84
CA GLU A 170 11.97 43.32 1.81
C GLU A 170 11.80 42.51 3.10
N GLU A 171 11.81 43.18 4.26
CA GLU A 171 11.55 42.56 5.55
C GLU A 171 10.16 41.93 5.60
N ARG A 172 9.13 42.62 5.07
CA ARG A 172 7.78 42.08 4.96
C ARG A 172 7.75 40.83 4.08
N ALA A 173 8.34 40.88 2.89
CA ALA A 173 8.38 39.73 2.00
C ALA A 173 9.13 38.54 2.62
N ALA A 174 10.15 38.80 3.43
CA ALA A 174 10.87 37.77 4.18
C ALA A 174 10.00 37.15 5.29
N ALA A 175 9.25 37.96 6.05
CA ALA A 175 8.31 37.48 7.05
C ALA A 175 7.22 36.59 6.42
N ASP A 176 6.66 37.00 5.28
CA ASP A 176 5.68 36.23 4.52
C ASP A 176 6.23 34.86 4.10
N ARG A 177 7.44 34.83 3.52
CA ARG A 177 8.11 33.58 3.13
C ARG A 177 8.37 32.65 4.31
N ARG A 178 8.81 33.18 5.45
CA ARG A 178 9.03 32.39 6.67
C ARG A 178 7.73 31.78 7.19
N CYS A 179 6.66 32.55 7.24
CA CYS A 179 5.34 32.09 7.68
C CYS A 179 4.81 30.98 6.75
N ILE A 180 4.84 31.21 5.43
CA ILE A 180 4.41 30.21 4.43
C ILE A 180 5.24 28.92 4.56
N ALA A 181 6.56 29.02 4.64
CA ALA A 181 7.43 27.86 4.78
C ALA A 181 7.16 27.07 6.07
N ALA A 182 6.90 27.76 7.19
CA ALA A 182 6.56 27.11 8.45
C ALA A 182 5.19 26.39 8.38
N LEU A 183 4.18 27.03 7.77
CA LEU A 183 2.85 26.43 7.59
C LEU A 183 2.84 25.27 6.58
N GLN A 184 3.82 25.19 5.68
CA GLN A 184 3.96 24.12 4.69
C GLN A 184 4.98 23.04 5.10
N SER A 185 5.57 23.16 6.28
CA SER A 185 6.57 22.20 6.78
C SER A 185 5.95 20.80 6.98
N PRO A 186 6.74 19.72 6.84
CA PRO A 186 6.28 18.36 7.12
C PRO A 186 5.71 18.21 8.54
N GLU A 187 6.28 18.92 9.51
CA GLU A 187 5.84 18.87 10.90
C GLU A 187 4.48 19.57 11.10
N ALA A 188 4.11 20.52 10.23
CA ALA A 188 2.83 21.22 10.25
C ALA A 188 1.73 20.48 9.47
N MET A 189 2.08 19.91 8.31
CA MET A 189 1.14 19.35 7.33
C MET A 189 1.09 17.82 7.33
N GLY A 190 2.01 17.14 7.99
CA GLY A 190 2.24 15.70 7.82
C GLY A 190 3.14 15.40 6.62
N ALA A 191 3.46 14.11 6.44
CA ALA A 191 4.34 13.66 5.39
C ALA A 191 3.60 13.52 4.05
N LEU A 192 2.30 13.21 4.05
CA LEU A 192 1.53 12.98 2.83
C LEU A 192 1.50 14.19 1.87
N PRO A 193 1.28 15.45 2.30
CA PRO A 193 1.29 16.59 1.38
C PRO A 193 2.63 16.87 0.69
N GLN A 194 3.72 16.28 1.19
CA GLN A 194 5.05 16.35 0.59
C GLN A 194 5.23 15.34 -0.54
N VAL A 195 4.32 14.35 -0.64
CA VAL A 195 4.32 13.34 -1.69
C VAL A 195 3.72 13.95 -2.96
N THR A 196 4.57 14.23 -3.95
CA THR A 196 4.13 14.78 -5.24
C THR A 196 3.81 13.68 -6.24
N GLY A 197 2.83 13.90 -7.12
CA GLY A 197 2.49 12.97 -8.20
C GLY A 197 3.67 12.69 -9.15
N GLU A 198 4.57 13.66 -9.35
CA GLU A 198 5.79 13.48 -10.15
C GLU A 198 6.77 12.52 -9.47
N ALA A 199 6.98 12.65 -8.15
CA ALA A 199 7.82 11.73 -7.38
C ALA A 199 7.24 10.30 -7.39
N LEU A 200 5.92 10.18 -7.22
CA LEU A 200 5.22 8.90 -7.32
C LEU A 200 5.34 8.26 -8.71
N ALA A 201 5.29 9.05 -9.78
CA ALA A 201 5.38 8.54 -11.15
C ALA A 201 6.82 8.12 -11.51
N ALA A 202 7.80 8.96 -11.20
CA ALA A 202 9.19 8.78 -11.62
C ALA A 202 9.98 7.74 -10.80
N GLY A 203 9.57 7.48 -9.55
CA GLY A 203 10.36 6.65 -8.65
C GLY A 203 10.45 5.17 -9.05
N SER A 204 11.44 4.43 -8.54
CA SER A 204 11.45 2.96 -8.63
C SER A 204 10.43 2.34 -7.64
N SER A 205 10.22 1.03 -7.74
CA SER A 205 9.38 0.30 -6.77
C SER A 205 10.00 0.34 -5.36
N GLU A 206 11.32 0.32 -5.25
CA GLU A 206 12.03 0.44 -3.98
C GLU A 206 11.93 1.85 -3.39
N GLU A 207 12.01 2.90 -4.21
CA GLU A 207 11.79 4.28 -3.77
C GLU A 207 10.35 4.48 -3.28
N LEU A 208 9.38 3.83 -3.93
CA LEU A 208 7.99 3.79 -3.44
C LEU A 208 7.92 3.13 -2.06
N LEU A 209 8.52 1.95 -1.85
CA LEU A 209 8.50 1.27 -0.54
C LEU A 209 9.16 2.11 0.57
N ALA A 210 10.25 2.81 0.26
CA ALA A 210 10.89 3.73 1.19
C ALA A 210 9.99 4.91 1.56
N LEU A 211 9.27 5.47 0.58
CA LEU A 211 8.29 6.53 0.80
C LEU A 211 7.13 6.05 1.69
N LEU A 212 6.57 4.87 1.42
CA LEU A 212 5.48 4.30 2.22
C LEU A 212 5.90 4.08 3.69
N ALA A 213 7.15 3.69 3.93
CA ALA A 213 7.64 3.47 5.29
C ALA A 213 7.68 4.75 6.17
N GLY A 214 7.68 5.93 5.55
CA GLY A 214 7.66 7.22 6.24
C GLY A 214 6.26 7.75 6.59
N LEU A 215 5.20 7.06 6.16
CA LEU A 215 3.81 7.51 6.31
C LEU A 215 3.10 6.82 7.47
N SER A 216 2.17 7.53 8.11
CA SER A 216 1.25 6.94 9.10
C SER A 216 0.26 5.98 8.44
N ALA A 217 -0.41 5.13 9.23
CA ALA A 217 -1.42 4.21 8.69
C ALA A 217 -2.58 4.96 8.01
N THR A 218 -2.96 6.12 8.55
CA THR A 218 -3.97 7.02 7.98
C THR A 218 -3.49 7.61 6.66
N GLU A 219 -2.26 8.14 6.63
CA GLU A 219 -1.65 8.73 5.44
C GLU A 219 -1.51 7.71 4.30
N LEU A 220 -1.11 6.48 4.64
CA LEU A 220 -1.03 5.36 3.69
C LEU A 220 -2.40 5.03 3.08
N THR A 221 -3.44 4.98 3.92
CA THR A 221 -4.81 4.71 3.47
C THR A 221 -5.27 5.79 2.49
N MET A 222 -5.10 7.06 2.87
CA MET A 222 -5.44 8.22 2.04
C MET A 222 -4.66 8.22 0.72
N LEU A 223 -3.36 7.90 0.76
CA LEU A 223 -2.52 7.83 -0.42
C LEU A 223 -3.05 6.77 -1.40
N LEU A 224 -3.36 5.57 -0.93
CA LEU A 224 -3.80 4.46 -1.78
C LEU A 224 -5.25 4.62 -2.27
N GLU A 225 -6.10 5.34 -1.55
CA GLU A 225 -7.41 5.75 -2.06
C GLU A 225 -7.30 6.74 -3.22
N GLN A 226 -6.32 7.65 -3.18
CA GLN A 226 -6.09 8.63 -4.24
C GLN A 226 -5.28 8.06 -5.41
N HIS A 227 -4.39 7.12 -5.13
CA HIS A 227 -3.42 6.56 -6.07
C HIS A 227 -3.42 5.01 -6.05
N PRO A 228 -4.53 4.35 -6.43
CA PRO A 228 -4.63 2.90 -6.42
C PRO A 228 -3.63 2.21 -7.37
N GLU A 229 -3.13 2.90 -8.39
CA GLU A 229 -2.11 2.41 -9.34
C GLU A 229 -0.77 2.08 -8.67
N LEU A 230 -0.50 2.62 -7.49
CA LEU A 230 0.74 2.35 -6.75
C LEU A 230 0.87 0.89 -6.32
N VAL A 231 -0.26 0.18 -6.18
CA VAL A 231 -0.28 -1.26 -5.87
C VAL A 231 0.43 -2.06 -6.97
N ASP A 232 0.13 -1.78 -8.24
CA ASP A 232 0.76 -2.47 -9.37
C ASP A 232 2.25 -2.15 -9.47
N LYS A 233 2.63 -0.90 -9.17
CA LYS A 233 4.02 -0.47 -9.16
C LYS A 233 4.83 -1.17 -8.05
N ALA A 234 4.26 -1.34 -6.86
CA ALA A 234 4.92 -2.03 -5.75
C ALA A 234 5.24 -3.50 -6.09
N PHE A 235 4.38 -4.17 -6.85
CA PHE A 235 4.59 -5.58 -7.26
C PHE A 235 5.70 -5.79 -8.29
N LEU A 236 6.31 -4.73 -8.81
CA LEU A 236 7.50 -4.82 -9.64
C LEU A 236 8.80 -4.90 -8.81
N ALA A 237 8.71 -4.77 -7.47
CA ALA A 237 9.87 -4.87 -6.59
C ALA A 237 10.45 -6.30 -6.57
N ASP A 238 11.77 -6.38 -6.47
CA ASP A 238 12.49 -7.65 -6.34
C ASP A 238 12.32 -8.22 -4.91
N PRO A 239 11.91 -9.49 -4.73
CA PRO A 239 11.60 -10.05 -3.41
C PRO A 239 12.75 -9.97 -2.39
N GLU A 240 13.98 -10.12 -2.82
CA GLU A 240 15.19 -10.02 -2.00
C GLU A 240 15.35 -8.59 -1.45
N ARG A 241 15.04 -7.57 -2.26
CA ARG A 241 15.06 -6.17 -1.83
C ARG A 241 13.91 -5.84 -0.90
N VAL A 242 12.72 -6.39 -1.15
CA VAL A 242 11.58 -6.29 -0.24
C VAL A 242 11.94 -6.87 1.13
N ARG A 243 12.54 -8.06 1.16
CA ARG A 243 13.01 -8.71 2.40
C ARG A 243 13.98 -7.82 3.17
N ALA A 244 15.00 -7.29 2.48
CA ALA A 244 16.00 -6.42 3.09
C ALA A 244 15.38 -5.13 3.66
N TRP A 245 14.49 -4.48 2.90
CA TRP A 245 13.74 -3.31 3.34
C TRP A 245 12.90 -3.63 4.59
N TRP A 246 12.15 -4.73 4.57
CA TRP A 246 11.32 -5.13 5.70
C TRP A 246 12.15 -5.43 6.96
N ASP A 247 13.31 -6.08 6.80
CA ASP A 247 14.24 -6.35 7.90
C ASP A 247 14.85 -5.08 8.49
N GLU A 248 15.18 -4.10 7.64
CA GLU A 248 15.68 -2.79 8.07
C GLU A 248 14.65 -2.07 8.95
N LEU A 249 13.38 -2.05 8.54
CA LEU A 249 12.29 -1.51 9.35
C LEU A 249 12.12 -2.25 10.69
N GLY A 250 12.37 -3.56 10.68
CA GLY A 250 12.32 -4.40 11.89
C GLY A 250 13.46 -4.15 12.88
N GLN A 251 14.52 -3.44 12.49
CA GLN A 251 15.63 -3.04 13.35
C GLN A 251 15.40 -1.68 14.02
N GLN A 252 14.39 -0.94 13.57
CA GLN A 252 14.10 0.42 14.02
C GLN A 252 12.96 0.42 15.05
N GLY A 253 13.33 0.51 16.33
CA GLY A 253 12.38 0.69 17.43
C GLY A 253 11.99 -0.59 18.18
N ALA A 254 11.06 -0.45 19.12
CA ALA A 254 10.57 -1.56 19.93
C ALA A 254 9.62 -2.46 19.13
N ARG A 255 9.66 -3.76 19.40
CA ARG A 255 8.79 -4.76 18.78
C ARG A 255 7.60 -5.08 19.67
N ASN A 256 6.44 -5.29 19.07
CA ASN A 256 5.23 -5.78 19.72
C ASN A 256 5.32 -7.32 19.96
N PRO A 257 4.31 -7.94 20.60
CA PRO A 257 4.28 -9.39 20.82
C PRO A 257 4.36 -10.24 19.53
N ASP A 258 3.87 -9.70 18.41
CA ASP A 258 3.94 -10.34 17.08
C ASP A 258 5.31 -10.17 16.40
N GLY A 259 6.25 -9.50 17.06
CA GLY A 259 7.62 -9.28 16.58
C GLY A 259 7.76 -8.13 15.57
N LEU A 260 6.75 -7.27 15.43
CA LEU A 260 6.70 -6.14 14.49
C LEU A 260 7.00 -4.81 15.17
N THR A 261 7.69 -3.90 14.48
CA THR A 261 7.86 -2.51 14.92
C THR A 261 6.63 -1.66 14.59
N ALA A 262 6.50 -0.48 15.20
CA ALA A 262 5.39 0.44 14.94
C ALA A 262 5.25 0.80 13.45
N MET A 263 6.37 0.98 12.74
CA MET A 263 6.38 1.25 11.29
C MET A 263 5.84 0.06 10.49
N GLN A 264 6.25 -1.17 10.84
CA GLN A 264 5.76 -2.38 10.20
C GLN A 264 4.25 -2.58 10.45
N VAL A 265 3.77 -2.28 11.66
CA VAL A 265 2.34 -2.30 11.98
C VAL A 265 1.58 -1.26 11.17
N ALA A 266 2.11 -0.03 11.01
CA ALA A 266 1.49 1.01 10.21
C ALA A 266 1.33 0.58 8.74
N LEU A 267 2.35 -0.06 8.16
CA LEU A 267 2.29 -0.60 6.80
C LEU A 267 1.25 -1.73 6.65
N VAL A 268 1.23 -2.69 7.57
CA VAL A 268 0.25 -3.80 7.57
C VAL A 268 -1.18 -3.28 7.60
N ARG A 269 -1.44 -2.21 8.35
CA ARG A 269 -2.78 -1.65 8.55
C ARG A 269 -3.20 -0.63 7.49
N GLY A 270 -2.27 0.25 7.11
CA GLY A 270 -2.53 1.37 6.20
C GLY A 270 -2.32 1.05 4.72
N ALA A 271 -1.52 0.03 4.41
CA ALA A 271 -1.26 -0.41 3.04
C ALA A 271 -1.50 -1.91 2.80
N PRO A 272 -2.61 -2.51 3.29
CA PRO A 272 -2.81 -3.96 3.26
C PRO A 272 -2.86 -4.54 1.84
N ALA A 273 -3.33 -3.78 0.85
CA ALA A 273 -3.35 -4.21 -0.55
C ALA A 273 -1.95 -4.39 -1.15
N ILE A 274 -0.97 -3.63 -0.66
CA ILE A 274 0.45 -3.79 -1.04
C ILE A 274 1.06 -4.91 -0.19
N ILE A 275 1.01 -4.77 1.14
CA ILE A 275 1.70 -5.67 2.07
C ILE A 275 1.17 -7.11 1.97
N GLY A 276 -0.13 -7.30 1.78
CA GLY A 276 -0.73 -8.64 1.64
C GLY A 276 -0.36 -9.37 0.34
N ALA A 277 0.23 -8.68 -0.63
CA ALA A 277 0.51 -9.21 -1.96
C ALA A 277 1.99 -9.12 -2.37
N LEU A 278 2.84 -8.52 -1.53
CA LEU A 278 4.25 -8.27 -1.84
C LEU A 278 5.11 -9.50 -1.55
N ASP A 279 5.68 -10.08 -2.60
CA ASP A 279 6.62 -11.20 -2.49
C ASP A 279 7.91 -10.77 -1.76
N GLY A 280 8.44 -11.65 -0.92
CA GLY A 280 9.61 -11.40 -0.07
C GLY A 280 9.28 -11.00 1.39
N LEU A 281 8.02 -10.68 1.68
CA LEU A 281 7.54 -10.51 3.05
C LEU A 281 7.29 -11.86 3.76
N PRO A 282 7.45 -11.94 5.09
CA PRO A 282 7.09 -13.14 5.84
C PRO A 282 5.63 -13.55 5.58
N PRO A 283 5.32 -14.84 5.40
CA PRO A 283 3.95 -15.30 5.17
C PRO A 283 2.95 -14.85 6.24
N SER A 284 3.35 -14.84 7.52
CA SER A 284 2.50 -14.35 8.62
C SER A 284 2.15 -12.87 8.49
N VAL A 285 3.07 -12.04 7.99
CA VAL A 285 2.83 -10.61 7.74
C VAL A 285 1.82 -10.42 6.62
N ARG A 286 1.94 -11.20 5.54
CA ARG A 286 0.98 -11.15 4.42
C ARG A 286 -0.41 -11.58 4.86
N VAL A 287 -0.51 -12.63 5.67
CA VAL A 287 -1.78 -13.06 6.29
C VAL A 287 -2.37 -11.94 7.15
N ALA A 288 -1.58 -11.33 8.03
CA ALA A 288 -2.05 -10.23 8.87
C ALA A 288 -2.56 -9.02 8.05
N ALA A 289 -1.88 -8.67 6.95
CA ALA A 289 -2.34 -7.61 6.05
C ALA A 289 -3.63 -7.99 5.30
N ASN A 290 -3.75 -9.23 4.83
CA ASN A 290 -4.94 -9.68 4.13
C ASN A 290 -6.19 -9.82 5.02
N VAL A 291 -6.03 -9.89 6.36
CA VAL A 291 -7.17 -9.70 7.28
C VAL A 291 -7.84 -8.34 7.06
N PHE A 292 -7.08 -7.27 6.82
CA PHE A 292 -7.64 -5.95 6.52
C PHE A 292 -8.28 -5.89 5.13
N ASN A 293 -7.67 -6.54 4.12
CA ASN A 293 -8.29 -6.67 2.80
C ASN A 293 -9.63 -7.44 2.88
N ALA A 294 -9.68 -8.51 3.69
CA ALA A 294 -10.90 -9.27 3.95
C ALA A 294 -11.97 -8.43 4.65
N LYS A 295 -11.61 -7.68 5.72
CA LYS A 295 -12.53 -6.75 6.41
C LYS A 295 -13.12 -5.71 5.46
N ARG A 296 -12.29 -5.09 4.61
CA ARG A 296 -12.74 -4.13 3.60
C ARG A 296 -13.71 -4.79 2.61
N ARG A 297 -13.36 -5.97 2.11
CA ARG A 297 -14.22 -6.72 1.18
C ARG A 297 -15.55 -7.12 1.81
N MET A 298 -15.58 -7.50 3.08
CA MET A 298 -16.83 -7.78 3.80
C MET A 298 -17.73 -6.54 3.87
N ALA A 299 -17.17 -5.36 4.12
CA ALA A 299 -17.92 -4.11 4.12
C ALA A 299 -18.49 -3.79 2.71
N GLU A 300 -17.70 -3.96 1.66
CA GLU A 300 -18.17 -3.82 0.27
C GLU A 300 -19.34 -4.78 -0.04
N ILE A 301 -19.23 -6.04 0.39
CA ILE A 301 -20.30 -7.04 0.22
C ILE A 301 -21.57 -6.58 0.94
N ASP A 302 -21.46 -6.14 2.19
CA ASP A 302 -22.61 -5.68 2.99
C ASP A 302 -23.29 -4.46 2.34
N GLU A 303 -22.53 -3.56 1.72
CA GLU A 303 -23.06 -2.43 0.95
C GLU A 303 -23.75 -2.85 -0.34
N MET A 304 -23.24 -3.87 -1.05
CA MET A 304 -23.79 -4.37 -2.32
C MET A 304 -25.09 -5.16 -2.15
N VAL A 305 -25.27 -5.89 -1.05
CA VAL A 305 -26.40 -6.81 -0.84
C VAL A 305 -27.76 -6.09 -0.89
N GLY A 306 -27.88 -4.91 -0.27
CA GLY A 306 -29.12 -4.16 -0.22
C GLY A 306 -29.62 -3.70 -1.60
N PRO A 307 -28.79 -3.01 -2.41
CA PRO A 307 -29.09 -2.65 -3.79
C PRO A 307 -29.48 -3.84 -4.68
N ILE A 308 -28.75 -4.95 -4.63
CA ILE A 308 -29.02 -6.14 -5.47
C ILE A 308 -30.39 -6.74 -5.11
N LYS A 309 -30.70 -6.90 -3.83
CA LYS A 309 -32.02 -7.39 -3.38
C LYS A 309 -33.19 -6.52 -3.86
N ARG A 310 -33.00 -5.20 -3.96
CA ARG A 310 -34.04 -4.28 -4.46
C ARG A 310 -34.18 -4.33 -5.98
N ARG A 311 -33.11 -4.67 -6.70
CA ARG A 311 -33.07 -4.72 -8.16
C ARG A 311 -33.85 -5.91 -8.72
N GLY A 312 -33.66 -7.10 -8.16
CA GLY A 312 -34.47 -8.29 -8.46
C GLY A 312 -34.44 -8.73 -9.94
N LEU A 313 -33.30 -8.61 -10.61
CA LEU A 313 -33.10 -9.06 -11.98
C LEU A 313 -32.76 -10.57 -12.03
N GLU A 314 -32.92 -11.17 -13.21
CA GLU A 314 -32.44 -12.53 -13.48
C GLU A 314 -30.93 -12.64 -13.18
N GLY A 315 -30.54 -13.65 -12.40
CA GLY A 315 -29.16 -13.84 -11.92
C GLY A 315 -28.86 -13.19 -10.54
N ASP A 316 -29.73 -12.33 -10.00
CA ASP A 316 -29.48 -11.68 -8.70
C ASP A 316 -29.46 -12.69 -7.54
N ASP A 317 -30.28 -13.73 -7.58
CA ASP A 317 -30.28 -14.78 -6.54
C ASP A 317 -28.95 -15.58 -6.52
N GLU A 318 -28.39 -15.89 -7.70
CA GLU A 318 -27.11 -16.57 -7.81
C GLU A 318 -25.96 -15.67 -7.34
N LEU A 319 -25.99 -14.40 -7.72
CA LEU A 319 -25.02 -13.40 -7.25
C LEU A 319 -25.08 -13.23 -5.73
N LEU A 320 -26.30 -13.13 -5.15
CA LEU A 320 -26.48 -13.04 -3.70
C LEU A 320 -25.97 -14.29 -2.99
N ALA A 321 -26.19 -15.48 -3.55
CA ALA A 321 -25.66 -16.73 -3.00
C ALA A 321 -24.13 -16.77 -3.08
N ALA A 322 -23.52 -16.29 -4.17
CA ALA A 322 -22.07 -16.19 -4.31
C ALA A 322 -21.46 -15.21 -3.30
N LEU A 323 -22.05 -14.01 -3.14
CA LEU A 323 -21.63 -13.02 -2.14
C LEU A 323 -21.78 -13.56 -0.71
N ALA A 324 -22.82 -14.34 -0.42
CA ALA A 324 -23.00 -14.97 0.89
C ALA A 324 -21.90 -16.00 1.20
N ARG A 325 -21.50 -16.81 0.20
CA ARG A 325 -20.37 -17.76 0.34
C ARG A 325 -19.05 -17.02 0.56
N GLU A 326 -18.76 -16.01 -0.27
CA GLU A 326 -17.56 -15.17 -0.11
C GLU A 326 -17.51 -14.57 1.30
N ARG A 327 -18.61 -13.96 1.76
CA ARG A 327 -18.68 -13.36 3.09
C ARG A 327 -18.49 -14.36 4.23
N ALA A 328 -19.01 -15.58 4.10
CA ALA A 328 -18.82 -16.64 5.08
C ALA A 328 -17.33 -17.03 5.17
N TYR A 329 -16.69 -17.28 4.02
CA TYR A 329 -15.25 -17.56 3.94
C TYR A 329 -14.39 -16.43 4.52
N LEU A 330 -14.73 -15.17 4.25
CA LEU A 330 -14.02 -14.01 4.82
C LEU A 330 -14.25 -13.86 6.33
N THR A 331 -15.38 -14.34 6.87
CA THR A 331 -15.61 -14.35 8.32
C THR A 331 -14.57 -15.23 9.03
N ASP A 332 -14.24 -16.38 8.44
CA ASP A 332 -13.20 -17.28 8.94
C ASP A 332 -11.79 -16.69 8.75
N ALA A 333 -11.60 -15.83 7.74
CA ALA A 333 -10.35 -15.12 7.51
C ALA A 333 -10.08 -13.97 8.48
N VAL A 334 -11.14 -13.35 9.02
CA VAL A 334 -11.01 -12.24 9.99
C VAL A 334 -11.16 -12.68 11.44
N ALA A 335 -11.38 -13.98 11.69
CA ALA A 335 -11.41 -14.56 13.02
C ALA A 335 -10.07 -14.39 13.74
N GLU A 336 -10.09 -14.46 15.08
CA GLU A 336 -8.90 -14.36 15.92
C GLU A 336 -8.78 -15.61 16.80
N PRO A 337 -7.80 -16.52 16.53
CA PRO A 337 -6.94 -16.57 15.35
C PRO A 337 -7.71 -16.91 14.06
N PRO A 338 -7.19 -16.56 12.87
CA PRO A 338 -7.87 -16.85 11.61
C PRO A 338 -7.97 -18.35 11.36
N HIS A 339 -9.16 -18.82 10.99
CA HIS A 339 -9.39 -20.20 10.54
C HIS A 339 -8.98 -20.38 9.08
N VAL A 340 -9.18 -19.34 8.27
CA VAL A 340 -8.69 -19.23 6.89
C VAL A 340 -7.54 -18.23 6.88
N GLN A 341 -6.35 -18.63 6.43
CA GLN A 341 -5.20 -17.71 6.35
C GLN A 341 -4.97 -17.29 4.91
N LEU A 342 -5.32 -16.04 4.58
CA LEU A 342 -5.14 -15.48 3.25
C LEU A 342 -3.71 -14.99 3.05
N TYR A 343 -2.85 -15.79 2.42
CA TYR A 343 -1.50 -15.36 2.05
C TYR A 343 -1.51 -14.31 0.94
N LEU A 344 -2.47 -14.40 0.02
CA LEU A 344 -2.76 -13.41 -1.00
C LEU A 344 -4.29 -13.29 -1.14
N PHE A 345 -4.81 -12.07 -1.19
CA PHE A 345 -6.22 -11.82 -1.47
C PHE A 345 -6.42 -10.52 -2.27
N ASP A 346 -6.64 -10.68 -3.57
CA ASP A 346 -6.99 -9.59 -4.49
C ASP A 346 -8.09 -10.10 -5.45
N PRO A 347 -9.36 -10.07 -5.01
CA PRO A 347 -10.47 -10.58 -5.81
C PRO A 347 -10.65 -9.80 -7.12
N SER A 348 -10.22 -8.53 -7.19
CA SER A 348 -10.33 -7.70 -8.39
C SER A 348 -9.49 -8.21 -9.56
N LYS A 349 -8.39 -8.92 -9.25
CA LYS A 349 -7.48 -9.53 -10.23
C LYS A 349 -7.62 -11.06 -10.27
N SER A 350 -8.66 -11.61 -9.63
CA SER A 350 -8.86 -13.05 -9.48
C SER A 350 -7.65 -13.75 -8.84
N ARG A 351 -7.10 -13.16 -7.76
CA ARG A 351 -5.92 -13.69 -7.06
C ARG A 351 -6.29 -14.08 -5.63
N ILE A 352 -6.01 -15.33 -5.28
CA ILE A 352 -6.14 -15.87 -3.94
C ILE A 352 -5.10 -16.97 -3.71
N ILE A 353 -4.42 -16.89 -2.56
CA ILE A 353 -3.58 -17.98 -2.07
C ILE A 353 -3.98 -18.21 -0.61
N GLU A 354 -4.47 -19.40 -0.32
CA GLU A 354 -4.76 -19.82 1.06
C GLU A 354 -3.56 -20.57 1.63
N MET A 355 -3.12 -20.15 2.81
CA MET A 355 -2.10 -20.84 3.61
C MET A 355 -2.78 -21.75 4.63
N ILE A 356 -2.36 -23.00 4.68
CA ILE A 356 -2.83 -24.00 5.63
C ILE A 356 -1.66 -24.41 6.51
N GLY A 357 -1.85 -24.26 7.83
CA GLY A 357 -0.80 -24.46 8.83
C GLY A 357 -0.10 -23.16 9.23
N GLU A 358 0.98 -23.28 10.00
CA GLU A 358 1.75 -22.15 10.50
C GLU A 358 3.11 -22.06 9.81
N TRP A 359 3.47 -20.87 9.34
CA TRP A 359 4.83 -20.56 8.89
C TRP A 359 5.68 -20.09 10.07
N ASN A 360 6.59 -20.94 10.53
CA ASN A 360 7.47 -20.62 11.67
C ASN A 360 8.80 -21.40 11.60
N ASP A 361 9.66 -21.25 12.61
CA ASP A 361 10.98 -21.91 12.66
C ASP A 361 10.94 -23.45 12.62
N LYS A 362 9.78 -24.08 12.85
CA LYS A 362 9.59 -25.53 12.75
C LYS A 362 9.19 -25.99 11.35
N THR A 363 8.78 -25.08 10.47
CA THR A 363 8.39 -25.42 9.10
C THR A 363 9.57 -26.06 8.37
N ARG A 364 9.36 -27.27 7.85
CA ARG A 364 10.35 -28.05 7.08
C ARG A 364 9.81 -28.51 5.74
N THR A 365 8.49 -28.62 5.58
CA THR A 365 7.88 -29.04 4.32
C THR A 365 6.93 -27.95 3.84
N VAL A 366 7.20 -27.39 2.67
CA VAL A 366 6.30 -26.43 2.02
C VAL A 366 5.63 -27.14 0.85
N LEU A 367 4.31 -27.19 0.88
CA LEU A 367 3.50 -27.71 -0.22
C LEU A 367 2.97 -26.53 -1.04
N THR A 368 3.23 -26.50 -2.33
CA THR A 368 2.57 -25.58 -3.26
C THR A 368 1.59 -26.37 -4.09
N TYR A 369 0.30 -26.28 -3.77
CA TYR A 369 -0.76 -26.98 -4.46
C TYR A 369 -1.41 -26.08 -5.51
N VAL A 370 -1.30 -26.46 -6.78
CA VAL A 370 -1.88 -25.73 -7.92
C VAL A 370 -3.06 -26.54 -8.48
N PRO A 371 -4.30 -26.03 -8.38
CA PRO A 371 -5.48 -26.71 -8.86
C PRO A 371 -5.61 -26.66 -10.40
N GLY A 372 -6.59 -27.39 -10.93
CA GLY A 372 -6.81 -27.55 -12.36
C GLY A 372 -7.61 -26.44 -13.05
N THR A 373 -7.93 -26.70 -14.32
CA THR A 373 -8.84 -25.92 -15.19
C THR A 373 -10.15 -25.59 -14.47
N LEU A 374 -10.78 -24.47 -14.84
CA LEU A 374 -12.05 -23.97 -14.29
C LEU A 374 -12.00 -23.47 -12.83
N THR A 375 -10.85 -23.54 -12.17
CA THR A 375 -10.69 -22.96 -10.83
C THR A 375 -10.88 -21.43 -10.88
N ASN A 376 -11.82 -20.94 -10.09
CA ASN A 376 -12.15 -19.51 -9.93
C ASN A 376 -12.20 -19.12 -8.44
N MET A 377 -12.51 -17.86 -8.11
CA MET A 377 -12.56 -17.43 -6.70
C MET A 377 -13.64 -18.19 -5.90
N ASP A 378 -14.81 -18.44 -6.50
CA ASP A 378 -15.90 -19.22 -5.86
C ASP A 378 -15.46 -20.63 -5.45
N SER A 379 -14.48 -21.21 -6.14
CA SER A 379 -13.95 -22.54 -5.83
C SER A 379 -13.32 -22.62 -4.43
N PHE A 380 -12.80 -21.51 -3.90
CA PHE A 380 -12.24 -21.41 -2.55
C PHE A 380 -13.31 -21.21 -1.47
N TYR A 381 -14.48 -20.67 -1.84
CA TYR A 381 -15.51 -20.26 -0.88
C TYR A 381 -16.56 -21.34 -0.61
N ARG A 382 -16.39 -22.54 -1.17
CA ARG A 382 -17.38 -23.63 -1.05
C ARG A 382 -17.29 -24.30 0.32
N ASP A 383 -18.47 -24.71 0.79
CA ASP A 383 -18.65 -25.57 1.96
C ASP A 383 -19.51 -26.79 1.55
N PRO A 384 -18.98 -28.03 1.63
CA PRO A 384 -17.62 -28.37 2.06
C PRO A 384 -16.54 -27.87 1.10
N GLU A 385 -15.31 -27.75 1.61
CA GLU A 385 -14.13 -27.31 0.85
C GLU A 385 -13.93 -28.11 -0.45
N SER A 386 -13.45 -27.44 -1.50
CA SER A 386 -13.30 -28.06 -2.83
C SER A 386 -11.86 -28.11 -3.32
N VAL A 387 -11.15 -26.98 -3.39
CA VAL A 387 -9.78 -26.96 -3.95
C VAL A 387 -8.70 -27.11 -2.88
N GLN A 388 -9.04 -26.90 -1.61
CA GLN A 388 -8.12 -26.97 -0.47
C GLN A 388 -7.97 -28.37 0.13
N GLN A 389 -8.95 -29.24 -0.07
CA GLN A 389 -9.13 -30.50 0.68
C GLN A 389 -7.91 -31.43 0.67
N MET A 390 -7.24 -31.64 -0.47
CA MET A 390 -6.02 -32.48 -0.51
C MET A 390 -4.83 -31.84 0.21
N ALA A 391 -4.63 -30.54 0.01
CA ALA A 391 -3.57 -29.80 0.71
C ALA A 391 -3.78 -29.81 2.23
N ARG A 392 -5.03 -29.63 2.68
CA ARG A 392 -5.42 -29.73 4.09
C ARG A 392 -5.18 -31.13 4.63
N TRP A 393 -5.61 -32.16 3.89
CA TRP A 393 -5.36 -33.55 4.29
C TRP A 393 -3.87 -33.84 4.52
N LEU A 394 -3.01 -33.42 3.58
CA LEU A 394 -1.57 -33.65 3.67
C LEU A 394 -0.95 -32.86 4.84
N HIS A 395 -1.42 -31.64 5.10
CA HIS A 395 -1.03 -30.88 6.29
C HIS A 395 -1.45 -31.60 7.58
N ASP A 396 -2.71 -32.00 7.69
CA ASP A 396 -3.27 -32.62 8.90
C ASP A 396 -2.62 -33.97 9.21
N SER A 397 -2.25 -34.71 8.16
CA SER A 397 -1.57 -36.00 8.23
C SER A 397 -0.09 -35.89 8.65
N ASP A 398 0.49 -34.68 8.71
CA ASP A 398 1.84 -34.48 9.24
C ASP A 398 1.82 -34.60 10.78
N ALA A 399 2.22 -35.76 11.28
CA ALA A 399 2.38 -36.01 12.71
C ALA A 399 3.43 -35.10 13.37
N SER A 400 4.41 -34.60 12.61
CA SER A 400 5.49 -33.75 13.12
C SER A 400 5.09 -32.27 13.21
N LYS A 401 3.96 -31.88 12.59
CA LYS A 401 3.46 -30.49 12.54
C LYS A 401 4.54 -29.51 12.02
N THR A 402 5.20 -29.90 10.94
CA THR A 402 6.26 -29.15 10.24
C THR A 402 5.88 -28.77 8.81
N THR A 403 4.67 -29.12 8.38
CA THR A 403 4.19 -28.89 7.02
C THR A 403 3.31 -27.66 6.95
N VAL A 404 3.54 -26.82 5.94
CA VAL A 404 2.66 -25.72 5.56
C VAL A 404 2.27 -25.92 4.11
N ALA A 405 1.01 -25.65 3.76
CA ALA A 405 0.54 -25.75 2.39
C ALA A 405 0.02 -24.41 1.88
N PHE A 406 0.29 -24.11 0.62
CA PHE A 406 -0.24 -22.96 -0.10
C PHE A 406 -1.10 -23.46 -1.25
N VAL A 407 -2.40 -23.20 -1.19
CA VAL A 407 -3.35 -23.49 -2.26
C VAL A 407 -3.36 -22.29 -3.19
N PHE A 408 -2.77 -22.46 -4.38
CA PHE A 408 -2.31 -21.36 -5.21
C PHE A 408 -3.28 -21.05 -6.36
N LYS A 409 -3.80 -19.82 -6.41
CA LYS A 409 -4.51 -19.27 -7.58
C LYS A 409 -4.19 -17.79 -7.77
N ASP A 410 -3.10 -17.48 -8.47
CA ASP A 410 -2.72 -16.10 -8.79
C ASP A 410 -3.07 -15.75 -10.25
N GLY A 411 -4.25 -15.15 -10.45
CA GLY A 411 -4.77 -14.72 -11.74
C GLY A 411 -5.76 -15.72 -12.35
N PHE A 412 -6.09 -15.53 -13.64
CA PHE A 412 -7.02 -16.41 -14.33
C PHE A 412 -6.42 -17.78 -14.64
N PHE A 413 -7.21 -18.81 -14.40
CA PHE A 413 -6.93 -20.18 -14.82
C PHE A 413 -7.76 -20.49 -16.07
N PRO A 414 -7.40 -21.49 -16.88
CA PRO A 414 -8.10 -21.72 -18.15
C PRO A 414 -9.59 -21.98 -17.92
N GLY A 415 -10.45 -21.23 -18.59
CA GLY A 415 -11.91 -21.25 -18.40
C GLY A 415 -12.42 -20.83 -17.01
N GLY A 416 -11.55 -20.29 -16.15
CA GLY A 416 -11.89 -19.82 -14.79
C GLY A 416 -12.45 -18.40 -14.75
N ALA A 417 -13.16 -17.96 -15.81
CA ALA A 417 -13.82 -16.66 -15.82
C ALA A 417 -14.95 -16.63 -14.77
N GLU A 418 -15.09 -15.51 -14.06
CA GLU A 418 -16.13 -15.35 -13.04
C GLU A 418 -17.51 -15.26 -13.70
N GLY A 419 -18.48 -16.07 -13.26
CA GLY A 419 -19.91 -15.85 -13.54
C GLY A 419 -20.52 -16.45 -14.82
N SER A 420 -19.87 -17.37 -15.54
CA SER A 420 -20.55 -18.09 -16.65
C SER A 420 -20.16 -19.57 -16.74
N LYS A 421 -21.15 -20.42 -17.03
CA LYS A 421 -21.05 -21.88 -17.19
C LYS A 421 -21.64 -22.32 -18.53
N ASN A 422 -21.41 -21.58 -19.61
CA ASN A 422 -21.93 -21.99 -20.91
C ASN A 422 -21.05 -23.13 -21.49
N PRO A 423 -21.64 -24.21 -22.04
CA PRO A 423 -20.90 -25.26 -22.76
C PRO A 423 -19.87 -24.78 -23.79
N ALA A 424 -20.07 -23.62 -24.43
CA ALA A 424 -19.09 -23.03 -25.35
C ALA A 424 -17.80 -22.57 -24.64
N GLU A 425 -17.91 -22.05 -23.42
CA GLU A 425 -16.76 -21.67 -22.58
C GLU A 425 -16.02 -22.91 -22.07
N PHE A 426 -16.73 -24.00 -21.81
CA PHE A 426 -16.13 -25.28 -21.44
C PHE A 426 -15.19 -25.81 -22.54
N VAL A 427 -15.60 -25.74 -23.82
CA VAL A 427 -14.73 -26.09 -24.96
C VAL A 427 -13.55 -25.12 -25.09
N GLY A 428 -13.79 -23.83 -24.91
CA GLY A 428 -12.74 -22.80 -24.87
C GLY A 428 -11.70 -23.05 -23.78
N ALA A 429 -12.14 -23.47 -22.59
CA ALA A 429 -11.29 -23.77 -21.45
C ALA A 429 -10.26 -24.87 -21.75
N PHE A 430 -10.65 -25.93 -22.46
CA PHE A 430 -9.71 -26.98 -22.85
C PHE A 430 -8.74 -26.55 -23.93
N ALA A 431 -9.17 -25.70 -24.87
CA ALA A 431 -8.28 -25.14 -25.89
C ALA A 431 -7.23 -24.23 -25.23
N GLU A 432 -7.65 -23.37 -24.30
CA GLU A 432 -6.77 -22.51 -23.51
C GLU A 432 -5.86 -23.33 -22.58
N ALA A 433 -6.37 -24.37 -21.92
CA ALA A 433 -5.58 -25.26 -21.07
C ALA A 433 -4.53 -26.06 -21.86
N ASN A 434 -4.68 -26.19 -23.17
CA ASN A 434 -3.74 -26.85 -24.06
C ASN A 434 -2.78 -25.86 -24.75
N ASP A 435 -2.89 -24.55 -24.47
CA ASP A 435 -2.01 -23.50 -25.02
C ASP A 435 -0.77 -23.29 -24.13
N PRO A 436 0.45 -23.60 -24.63
CA PRO A 436 1.69 -23.35 -23.89
C PRO A 436 1.92 -21.88 -23.55
N GLU A 437 1.45 -20.94 -24.38
CA GLU A 437 1.62 -19.50 -24.11
C GLU A 437 0.81 -19.04 -22.90
N PHE A 438 -0.39 -19.60 -22.71
CA PHE A 438 -1.19 -19.34 -21.52
C PHE A 438 -0.44 -19.79 -20.25
N ALA A 439 0.05 -21.03 -20.22
CA ALA A 439 0.83 -21.55 -19.09
C ALA A 439 2.13 -20.76 -18.85
N ARG A 440 2.82 -20.31 -19.90
CA ARG A 440 4.01 -19.44 -19.77
C ARG A 440 3.68 -18.09 -19.13
N LYS A 441 2.52 -17.50 -19.42
CA LYS A 441 2.10 -16.22 -18.80
C LYS A 441 1.76 -16.42 -17.33
N SER A 442 0.91 -17.39 -17.02
CA SER A 442 0.45 -17.66 -15.64
C SER A 442 1.57 -18.16 -14.72
N SER A 443 2.58 -18.83 -15.26
CA SER A 443 3.72 -19.32 -14.46
C SER A 443 4.64 -18.24 -13.91
N LYS A 444 4.56 -16.99 -14.39
CA LYS A 444 5.36 -15.90 -13.82
C LYS A 444 5.02 -15.68 -12.34
N THR A 445 3.73 -15.63 -12.00
CA THR A 445 3.28 -15.39 -10.62
C THR A 445 3.66 -16.53 -9.69
N LEU A 446 3.61 -17.78 -10.17
CA LEU A 446 4.05 -18.95 -9.40
C LEU A 446 5.57 -18.95 -9.16
N TYR A 447 6.35 -18.53 -10.15
CA TYR A 447 7.80 -18.35 -10.02
C TYR A 447 8.16 -17.23 -9.02
N ASP A 448 7.49 -16.07 -9.11
CA ASP A 448 7.73 -14.95 -8.20
C ASP A 448 7.33 -15.29 -6.75
N PHE A 449 6.20 -15.99 -6.58
CA PHE A 449 5.77 -16.55 -5.29
C PHE A 449 6.83 -17.44 -4.66
N GLN A 450 7.39 -18.39 -5.42
CA GLN A 450 8.46 -19.25 -4.89
C GLN A 450 9.70 -18.44 -4.51
N ARG A 451 10.13 -17.50 -5.36
CA ARG A 451 11.26 -16.62 -5.02
C ARG A 451 11.00 -15.84 -3.74
N GLY A 452 9.77 -15.35 -3.57
CA GLY A 452 9.33 -14.65 -2.36
C GLY A 452 9.38 -15.50 -1.11
N LEU A 453 9.09 -16.81 -1.19
CA LEU A 453 9.26 -17.73 -0.06
C LEU A 453 10.74 -18.08 0.20
N ALA A 454 11.54 -18.20 -0.85
CA ALA A 454 12.94 -18.62 -0.76
C ALA A 454 13.83 -17.61 0.00
N VAL A 455 13.44 -16.33 0.03
CA VAL A 455 14.18 -15.28 0.77
C VAL A 455 13.89 -15.25 2.27
N ASP A 456 12.87 -15.99 2.73
CA ASP A 456 12.57 -16.08 4.15
C ASP A 456 13.60 -16.99 4.88
N PRO A 457 14.12 -16.60 6.07
CA PRO A 457 15.09 -17.41 6.80
C PRO A 457 14.63 -18.84 7.17
N VAL A 458 13.32 -19.09 7.22
CA VAL A 458 12.75 -20.43 7.44
C VAL A 458 13.13 -21.38 6.29
N SER A 459 13.21 -20.86 5.06
CA SER A 459 13.56 -21.62 3.85
C SER A 459 15.03 -22.07 3.81
N LEU A 460 15.88 -21.42 4.62
CA LEU A 460 17.30 -21.77 4.75
C LEU A 460 17.59 -22.78 5.86
N LYS A 461 16.57 -23.23 6.60
CA LYS A 461 16.77 -24.16 7.73
C LYS A 461 17.13 -25.57 7.21
N PRO A 462 18.03 -26.31 7.91
CA PRO A 462 18.32 -27.69 7.55
C PRO A 462 17.08 -28.57 7.51
N GLY A 463 16.93 -29.35 6.43
CA GLY A 463 15.79 -30.22 6.20
C GLY A 463 14.55 -29.50 5.64
N HIS A 464 14.65 -28.21 5.28
CA HIS A 464 13.65 -27.54 4.48
C HIS A 464 13.54 -28.22 3.11
N ARG A 465 12.30 -28.38 2.62
CA ARG A 465 12.00 -28.90 1.29
C ARG A 465 10.74 -28.26 0.70
N GLU A 466 10.75 -28.08 -0.60
CA GLU A 466 9.65 -27.57 -1.39
C GLU A 466 9.06 -28.67 -2.29
N ILE A 467 7.75 -28.87 -2.17
CA ILE A 467 7.00 -29.87 -2.93
C ILE A 467 5.90 -29.16 -3.70
N ALA A 468 5.98 -29.19 -5.03
CA ALA A 468 4.91 -28.71 -5.89
C ALA A 468 3.94 -29.85 -6.23
N ILE A 469 2.64 -29.60 -6.13
CA ILE A 469 1.60 -30.57 -6.43
C ILE A 469 0.64 -29.93 -7.43
N GLY A 470 0.56 -30.49 -8.64
CA GLY A 470 -0.28 -29.97 -9.72
C GLY A 470 -1.42 -30.92 -10.03
N HIS A 471 -2.66 -30.48 -9.87
CA HIS A 471 -3.83 -31.22 -10.37
C HIS A 471 -4.17 -30.77 -11.78
N SER A 472 -4.34 -31.72 -12.71
CA SER A 472 -4.77 -31.41 -14.09
C SER A 472 -3.86 -30.35 -14.75
N TRP A 473 -4.43 -29.23 -15.21
CA TRP A 473 -3.66 -28.10 -15.75
C TRP A 473 -2.65 -27.48 -14.77
N GLY A 474 -2.84 -27.63 -13.46
CA GLY A 474 -1.90 -27.11 -12.45
C GLY A 474 -0.47 -27.63 -12.63
N LEU A 475 -0.30 -28.85 -13.16
CA LEU A 475 1.04 -29.36 -13.52
C LEU A 475 1.70 -28.56 -14.65
N ALA A 476 0.93 -28.14 -15.67
CA ALA A 476 1.45 -27.33 -16.77
C ALA A 476 1.94 -25.96 -16.26
N ASN A 477 1.26 -25.41 -15.25
CA ASN A 477 1.69 -24.17 -14.60
C ASN A 477 3.00 -24.38 -13.82
N ILE A 478 3.11 -25.43 -13.00
CA ILE A 478 4.32 -25.77 -12.24
C ILE A 478 5.52 -25.99 -13.18
N THR A 479 5.37 -26.82 -14.20
CA THR A 479 6.45 -27.14 -15.13
C THR A 479 6.83 -25.93 -16.01
N SER A 480 5.88 -25.04 -16.31
CA SER A 480 6.18 -23.74 -16.93
C SER A 480 6.94 -22.80 -15.98
N ALA A 481 6.67 -22.85 -14.67
CA ALA A 481 7.45 -22.13 -13.67
C ALA A 481 8.87 -22.70 -13.54
N GLU A 482 9.04 -24.01 -13.64
CA GLU A 482 10.38 -24.64 -13.73
C GLU A 482 11.14 -24.19 -14.99
N VAL A 483 10.47 -23.98 -16.13
CA VAL A 483 11.13 -23.38 -17.32
C VAL A 483 11.63 -21.96 -17.03
N ARG A 484 10.92 -21.20 -16.18
CA ARG A 484 11.30 -19.83 -15.79
C ARG A 484 12.43 -19.76 -14.76
N GLY A 485 12.66 -20.83 -14.01
CA GLY A 485 13.69 -20.84 -12.98
C GLY A 485 13.30 -21.57 -11.71
N ALA A 486 12.01 -21.84 -11.48
CA ALA A 486 11.52 -22.40 -10.23
C ALA A 486 12.18 -23.76 -9.92
N THR A 487 12.51 -24.00 -8.67
CA THR A 487 13.20 -25.21 -8.18
C THR A 487 12.37 -25.87 -7.10
N TYR A 488 12.08 -27.16 -7.24
CA TYR A 488 11.41 -27.94 -6.20
C TYR A 488 12.27 -29.17 -5.86
N ASP A 489 12.19 -29.66 -4.63
CA ASP A 489 12.76 -30.98 -4.29
C ASP A 489 11.92 -32.11 -4.90
N LYS A 490 10.61 -31.86 -5.05
CA LYS A 490 9.66 -32.81 -5.63
C LYS A 490 8.53 -32.11 -6.36
N VAL A 491 8.14 -32.69 -7.48
CA VAL A 491 6.93 -32.34 -8.24
C VAL A 491 6.02 -33.56 -8.30
N ILE A 492 4.79 -33.40 -7.86
CA ILE A 492 3.76 -34.44 -7.87
C ILE A 492 2.66 -34.03 -8.85
N SER A 493 2.43 -34.88 -9.85
CA SER A 493 1.31 -34.76 -10.77
C SER A 493 0.11 -35.55 -10.23
N LEU A 494 -1.04 -34.88 -10.12
CA LEU A 494 -2.33 -35.51 -9.87
C LEU A 494 -3.15 -35.42 -11.16
N ALA A 495 -3.13 -36.47 -11.98
CA ALA A 495 -3.70 -36.51 -13.32
C ALA A 495 -3.30 -35.28 -14.17
N GLY A 496 -2.01 -34.99 -14.27
CA GLY A 496 -1.51 -33.77 -14.90
C GLY A 496 -1.75 -33.70 -16.42
N ALA A 497 -2.10 -32.50 -16.90
CA ALA A 497 -2.43 -32.25 -18.32
C ALA A 497 -1.23 -32.42 -19.25
N GLY A 498 -0.07 -31.87 -18.89
CA GLY A 498 1.16 -31.99 -19.66
C GLY A 498 2.20 -30.94 -19.29
N MET A 499 3.33 -30.95 -20.00
CA MET A 499 4.47 -30.05 -19.81
C MET A 499 4.75 -29.24 -21.09
N PRO A 500 5.23 -27.99 -20.97
CA PRO A 500 5.58 -27.19 -22.14
C PRO A 500 6.78 -27.79 -22.89
N PRO A 501 6.92 -27.54 -24.20
CA PRO A 501 7.99 -28.11 -25.03
C PRO A 501 9.41 -27.88 -24.50
N GLU A 502 9.65 -26.76 -23.82
CA GLU A 502 10.96 -26.38 -23.30
C GLU A 502 11.30 -27.07 -21.97
N TRP A 503 10.32 -27.68 -21.32
CA TRP A 503 10.52 -28.30 -20.01
C TRP A 503 11.43 -29.51 -20.10
N GLN A 504 12.30 -29.62 -19.11
CA GLN A 504 13.18 -30.76 -18.87
C GLN A 504 13.20 -31.01 -17.38
N ALA A 505 13.25 -32.28 -16.98
CA ALA A 505 13.40 -32.65 -15.58
C ALA A 505 14.67 -32.02 -15.00
N ARG A 506 14.54 -31.40 -13.82
CA ARG A 506 15.64 -30.72 -13.16
C ARG A 506 16.48 -31.72 -12.35
N PRO A 507 17.83 -31.65 -12.45
CA PRO A 507 18.69 -32.45 -11.59
C PRO A 507 18.41 -32.17 -10.10
N GLY A 508 18.19 -33.23 -9.33
CA GLY A 508 17.89 -33.13 -7.89
C GLY A 508 16.39 -33.06 -7.56
N THR A 509 15.53 -32.81 -8.54
CA THR A 509 14.08 -32.85 -8.37
C THR A 509 13.55 -34.25 -8.69
N THR A 510 12.62 -34.74 -7.87
CA THR A 510 11.91 -36.00 -8.13
C THR A 510 10.51 -35.75 -8.68
N TYR A 511 10.08 -36.56 -9.65
CA TYR A 511 8.81 -36.40 -10.35
C TYR A 511 7.98 -37.67 -10.23
N THR A 512 6.72 -37.54 -9.76
CA THR A 512 5.80 -38.67 -9.56
C THR A 512 4.43 -38.35 -10.16
N ASP A 513 3.78 -39.33 -10.79
CA ASP A 513 2.42 -39.19 -11.33
C ASP A 513 1.45 -40.16 -10.66
N TYR A 514 0.34 -39.61 -10.15
CA TYR A 514 -0.81 -40.33 -9.63
C TYR A 514 -2.01 -40.04 -10.53
N SER A 515 -2.63 -41.10 -11.03
CA SER A 515 -3.75 -40.99 -11.96
C SER A 515 -4.76 -42.12 -11.76
N TYR A 516 -6.03 -41.81 -11.95
CA TYR A 516 -7.06 -42.80 -12.29
C TYR A 516 -7.19 -42.87 -13.82
N TRP A 517 -7.91 -43.87 -14.33
CA TRP A 517 -8.37 -43.80 -15.70
C TRP A 517 -9.53 -42.80 -15.80
N ASP A 518 -9.31 -41.68 -16.50
CA ASP A 518 -10.23 -40.53 -16.55
C ASP A 518 -10.38 -39.95 -17.98
N PHE A 519 -11.14 -38.85 -18.13
CA PHE A 519 -11.37 -38.25 -19.45
C PHE A 519 -10.11 -37.64 -20.06
N LEU A 520 -9.22 -37.10 -19.23
CA LEU A 520 -7.97 -36.51 -19.65
C LEU A 520 -7.02 -37.60 -20.15
N GLN A 521 -6.92 -38.72 -19.45
CA GLN A 521 -6.12 -39.87 -19.90
C GLN A 521 -6.66 -40.44 -21.21
N ALA A 522 -7.99 -40.47 -21.38
CA ALA A 522 -8.61 -40.84 -22.66
C ALA A 522 -8.23 -39.86 -23.79
N ALA A 523 -8.23 -38.55 -23.52
CA ALA A 523 -7.84 -37.52 -24.49
C ALA A 523 -6.33 -37.59 -24.82
N GLN A 524 -5.46 -37.77 -23.83
CA GLN A 524 -4.02 -37.90 -24.00
C GLN A 524 -3.64 -39.11 -24.87
N ARG A 525 -4.47 -40.17 -24.91
CA ARG A 525 -4.27 -41.29 -25.85
C ARG A 525 -4.27 -40.89 -27.32
N THR A 526 -4.92 -39.78 -27.67
CA THR A 526 -4.95 -39.28 -29.04
C THR A 526 -3.65 -38.56 -29.43
N GLY A 527 -2.82 -38.17 -28.47
CA GLY A 527 -1.65 -37.31 -28.69
C GLY A 527 -1.96 -35.82 -28.89
N GLY A 528 -3.24 -35.43 -28.89
CA GLY A 528 -3.66 -34.02 -29.07
C GLY A 528 -3.49 -33.13 -27.83
N VAL A 529 -3.31 -33.73 -26.66
CA VAL A 529 -3.11 -33.02 -25.39
C VAL A 529 -1.61 -32.82 -25.15
N TRP A 530 -1.16 -31.58 -25.13
CA TRP A 530 0.24 -31.16 -24.97
C TRP A 530 1.21 -31.86 -25.94
N GLU A 531 0.73 -32.23 -27.12
CA GLU A 531 1.47 -32.98 -28.15
C GLU A 531 2.11 -34.28 -27.60
N GLY A 532 1.47 -34.91 -26.62
CA GLY A 532 1.95 -36.14 -25.99
C GLY A 532 3.00 -35.95 -24.89
N ARG A 533 3.37 -34.72 -24.54
CA ARG A 533 4.24 -34.41 -23.38
C ARG A 533 3.43 -34.46 -22.08
N ASN A 534 2.98 -35.66 -21.73
CA ASN A 534 2.14 -35.93 -20.56
C ASN A 534 2.93 -36.69 -19.49
N PRO A 535 2.70 -36.45 -18.19
CA PRO A 535 3.47 -37.07 -17.10
C PRO A 535 3.37 -38.60 -17.09
N ASN A 536 2.21 -39.18 -17.43
CA ASN A 536 2.01 -40.62 -17.50
C ASN A 536 2.76 -41.34 -18.66
N ARG A 537 3.41 -40.59 -19.55
CA ARG A 537 4.14 -41.08 -20.74
C ARG A 537 5.60 -40.65 -20.76
N SER A 538 6.00 -39.87 -19.77
CA SER A 538 7.34 -39.32 -19.63
C SER A 538 8.20 -40.29 -18.83
N ASP A 539 9.41 -40.58 -19.31
CA ASP A 539 10.36 -41.43 -18.59
C ASP A 539 10.93 -40.72 -17.35
N GLU A 540 10.75 -39.39 -17.28
CA GLU A 540 11.17 -38.55 -16.17
C GLU A 540 10.23 -38.66 -14.97
N PHE A 541 8.96 -39.02 -15.17
CA PHE A 541 7.97 -39.21 -14.11
C PHE A 541 7.87 -40.68 -13.70
N ASP A 542 8.01 -40.95 -12.41
CA ASP A 542 7.66 -42.24 -11.83
C ASP A 542 6.13 -42.38 -11.77
N SER A 543 5.53 -42.83 -12.87
CA SER A 543 4.09 -43.07 -12.95
C SER A 543 3.73 -44.34 -12.17
N LYS A 544 2.80 -44.20 -11.21
CA LYS A 544 2.31 -45.32 -10.40
C LYS A 544 1.29 -46.21 -11.13
N GLY A 545 1.11 -45.99 -12.43
CA GLY A 545 0.03 -46.58 -13.21
C GLY A 545 -1.32 -46.00 -12.81
N TYR A 546 -2.40 -46.66 -13.27
CA TYR A 546 -3.76 -46.22 -12.95
C TYR A 546 -4.27 -46.89 -11.68
N TYR A 547 -4.67 -46.06 -10.72
CA TYR A 547 -5.45 -46.51 -9.57
C TYR A 547 -6.85 -46.95 -10.02
N LEU A 548 -7.46 -47.83 -9.23
CA LEU A 548 -8.83 -48.29 -9.49
C LEU A 548 -9.83 -47.37 -8.78
N GLY A 549 -10.67 -46.70 -9.55
CA GLY A 549 -11.77 -45.89 -9.05
C GLY A 549 -12.89 -46.73 -8.44
N PRO A 550 -13.75 -46.13 -7.60
CA PRO A 550 -14.85 -46.84 -6.93
C PRO A 550 -15.88 -47.43 -7.91
N ASP A 551 -16.04 -46.78 -9.05
CA ASP A 551 -17.00 -47.16 -10.11
C ASP A 551 -16.34 -47.97 -11.24
N ASP A 552 -15.04 -48.30 -11.13
CA ASP A 552 -14.34 -49.09 -12.14
C ASP A 552 -14.72 -50.57 -12.04
N ILE A 553 -15.05 -51.15 -13.19
CA ILE A 553 -15.41 -52.57 -13.30
C ILE A 553 -14.14 -53.38 -13.58
N ARG A 554 -13.77 -54.26 -12.64
CA ARG A 554 -12.68 -55.23 -12.84
C ARG A 554 -13.14 -56.43 -13.65
N PHE A 555 -12.42 -56.73 -14.74
CA PHE A 555 -12.58 -57.95 -15.53
C PHE A 555 -11.38 -58.88 -15.31
N GLY A 556 -11.46 -59.69 -14.24
CA GLY A 556 -10.37 -60.59 -13.84
C GLY A 556 -9.07 -59.85 -13.53
N ASP A 557 -7.92 -60.50 -13.75
CA ASP A 557 -6.60 -59.93 -13.44
C ASP A 557 -6.04 -59.01 -14.54
N MET A 558 -6.75 -58.83 -15.67
CA MET A 558 -6.15 -58.33 -16.92
C MET A 558 -6.79 -57.06 -17.50
N ALA A 559 -7.94 -56.60 -17.04
CA ALA A 559 -8.55 -55.36 -17.55
C ALA A 559 -9.50 -54.67 -16.56
N ASN A 560 -9.48 -53.34 -16.55
CA ASN A 560 -10.46 -52.50 -15.85
C ASN A 560 -11.21 -51.65 -16.89
N LEU A 561 -12.50 -51.39 -16.64
CA LEU A 561 -13.33 -50.49 -17.44
C LEU A 561 -13.95 -49.42 -16.55
N THR A 562 -13.67 -48.17 -16.85
CA THR A 562 -14.38 -47.02 -16.26
C THR A 562 -15.58 -46.67 -17.15
N PRO A 563 -16.81 -46.58 -16.60
CA PRO A 563 -17.95 -46.06 -17.34
C PRO A 563 -17.69 -44.63 -17.86
N LEU A 564 -18.11 -44.32 -19.08
CA LEU A 564 -17.90 -42.98 -19.67
C LEU A 564 -18.49 -41.85 -18.81
N THR A 565 -19.60 -42.11 -18.12
CA THR A 565 -20.25 -41.16 -17.21
C THR A 565 -19.46 -40.89 -15.92
N LYS A 566 -18.39 -41.64 -15.67
CA LYS A 566 -17.58 -41.61 -14.45
C LYS A 566 -16.14 -41.14 -14.69
N LEU A 567 -15.82 -40.79 -15.93
CA LEU A 567 -14.49 -40.28 -16.28
C LEU A 567 -14.20 -38.90 -15.65
N ASP A 568 -15.21 -38.06 -15.47
CA ASP A 568 -15.06 -36.75 -14.79
C ASP A 568 -14.92 -36.92 -13.27
N ASP A 569 -15.74 -37.79 -12.68
CA ASP A 569 -15.63 -38.18 -11.27
C ASP A 569 -14.21 -38.69 -10.95
N ASN A 570 -13.67 -39.60 -11.77
CA ASN A 570 -12.30 -40.11 -11.59
C ASN A 570 -11.22 -39.02 -11.77
N HIS A 571 -11.44 -38.03 -12.64
CA HIS A 571 -10.48 -36.94 -12.84
C HIS A 571 -10.40 -36.01 -11.62
N SER A 572 -11.54 -35.78 -10.97
CA SER A 572 -11.60 -34.98 -9.74
C SER A 572 -11.12 -35.80 -8.53
N LEU A 573 -11.45 -37.10 -8.47
CA LEU A 573 -11.19 -37.99 -7.35
C LEU A 573 -9.74 -37.97 -6.88
N VAL A 574 -8.77 -37.96 -7.80
CA VAL A 574 -7.32 -37.96 -7.48
C VAL A 574 -6.90 -36.81 -6.57
N ALA A 575 -7.62 -35.68 -6.64
CA ALA A 575 -7.40 -34.45 -5.89
C ALA A 575 -8.32 -34.30 -4.68
N GLU A 576 -9.16 -35.29 -4.37
CA GLU A 576 -10.05 -35.25 -3.21
C GLU A 576 -9.43 -35.91 -1.97
N SER A 577 -9.83 -35.46 -0.79
CA SER A 577 -9.48 -36.13 0.48
C SER A 577 -10.45 -37.26 0.86
N SER A 578 -11.42 -37.56 0.00
CA SER A 578 -12.49 -38.52 0.24
C SER A 578 -11.98 -39.96 0.43
N GLU A 579 -12.76 -40.78 1.13
CA GLU A 579 -12.39 -42.18 1.40
C GLU A 579 -12.31 -43.02 0.11
N ALA A 580 -13.06 -42.63 -0.93
CA ALA A 580 -12.96 -43.23 -2.26
C ALA A 580 -11.55 -43.05 -2.88
N ASN A 581 -10.80 -42.03 -2.45
CA ASN A 581 -9.44 -41.74 -2.87
C ASN A 581 -8.36 -42.30 -1.92
N ALA A 582 -8.72 -43.16 -0.94
CA ALA A 582 -7.81 -43.59 0.12
C ALA A 582 -6.47 -44.17 -0.39
N ALA A 583 -6.49 -44.93 -1.49
CA ALA A 583 -5.28 -45.54 -2.04
C ALA A 583 -4.24 -44.51 -2.53
N VAL A 584 -4.68 -43.45 -3.24
CA VAL A 584 -3.80 -42.36 -3.69
C VAL A 584 -3.41 -41.51 -2.49
N ARG A 585 -4.38 -41.12 -1.66
CA ARG A 585 -4.18 -40.32 -0.45
C ARG A 585 -3.13 -40.92 0.49
N ASP A 586 -3.19 -42.21 0.75
CA ASP A 586 -2.23 -42.92 1.60
C ASP A 586 -0.84 -43.01 0.96
N ALA A 587 -0.77 -43.14 -0.37
CA ALA A 587 0.49 -43.15 -1.11
C ALA A 587 1.14 -41.75 -1.10
N LEU A 588 0.36 -40.70 -1.38
CA LEU A 588 0.79 -39.31 -1.28
C LEU A 588 1.25 -38.98 0.13
N THR A 589 0.52 -39.40 1.15
CA THR A 589 0.89 -39.15 2.56
C THR A 589 2.25 -39.78 2.89
N LYS A 590 2.52 -41.00 2.42
CA LYS A 590 3.83 -41.66 2.61
C LYS A 590 4.96 -40.99 1.83
N GLU A 591 4.68 -40.50 0.64
CA GLU A 591 5.66 -39.82 -0.21
C GLU A 591 6.00 -38.42 0.33
N VAL A 592 4.98 -37.66 0.71
CA VAL A 592 5.15 -36.36 1.33
C VAL A 592 5.76 -36.53 2.71
N HIS A 593 5.32 -37.48 3.55
CA HIS A 593 5.81 -37.66 4.92
C HIS A 593 6.50 -39.03 5.14
N PRO A 594 7.73 -39.24 4.63
CA PRO A 594 8.39 -40.55 4.65
C PRO A 594 8.75 -41.06 6.06
N HIS A 595 8.65 -40.20 7.08
CA HIS A 595 8.98 -40.52 8.47
C HIS A 595 7.74 -40.83 9.34
N VAL A 596 6.53 -40.80 8.79
CA VAL A 596 5.28 -41.12 9.52
C VAL A 596 5.05 -42.63 9.42
N ARG A 597 5.23 -43.36 10.53
CA ARG A 597 4.84 -44.76 10.72
C ARG A 597 4.10 -44.93 12.03
#